data_AF-A0A3A1WSS9-F1
#
_entry.id   AF-A0A3A1WSS9-F1
#
_cell.length_a   1.000
_cell.length_b   1.000
_cell.length_c   1.000
_cell.angle_alpha   90.00
_cell.angle_beta   90.00
_cell.angle_gamma   90.00
#
_symmetry.space_group_name_H-M   'P 1'
#
loop_
_entity.id
_entity.type
_entity.pdbx_description
1 polymer ?
#
loop_
_entity_poly.entity_id
_entity_poly.type
_entity_poly.pdbx_seq_one_letter_code
_entity_poly.pdbx_strand_id
1 'polypeptide(L)'
;KLSLTYPNIYGTQLGDQLRSQLEAVGIDLRVNVVEFTTWLQDVYKNKQYDLSMVDHNESHDFGQWADPTYYYGYDSKQVQDLYAKAMLCANEHDSAKLLAKAARIISKDAPADWLFNYRVVTAKVKNLEGMPFDMNQEILPLYNLRLS
;
A
#
# COMPACT_ATOMS: atom_id res chain seq x y z
N LYS A 1 -4.63 -18.85 -15.50
CA LYS A 1 -4.31 -17.56 -16.14
C LYS A 1 -4.89 -16.46 -15.28
N LEU A 2 -4.05 -15.55 -14.80
CA LEU A 2 -4.43 -14.39 -13.97
C LEU A 2 -4.08 -13.10 -14.71
N SER A 3 -4.77 -12.01 -14.40
CA SER A 3 -4.42 -10.67 -14.84
C SER A 3 -3.92 -9.80 -13.70
N LEU A 4 -2.82 -9.08 -13.94
CA LEU A 4 -2.32 -8.01 -13.08
C LEU A 4 -2.54 -6.68 -13.77
N THR A 5 -3.37 -5.81 -13.19
CA THR A 5 -3.63 -4.47 -13.70
C THR A 5 -3.01 -3.43 -12.76
N TYR A 6 -2.13 -2.56 -13.26
CA TYR A 6 -1.55 -1.50 -12.45
C TYR A 6 -1.33 -0.19 -13.21
N PRO A 7 -1.26 0.95 -12.50
CA PRO A 7 -1.06 2.27 -13.08
C PRO A 7 0.30 2.45 -13.79
N ASN A 8 0.31 3.14 -14.92
CA ASN A 8 1.49 3.50 -15.71
C ASN A 8 2.47 4.47 -15.02
N ILE A 9 2.13 5.00 -13.85
CA ILE A 9 3.05 5.76 -12.99
C ILE A 9 4.16 4.87 -12.40
N TYR A 10 3.96 3.55 -12.41
CA TYR A 10 4.98 2.57 -12.02
C TYR A 10 5.75 2.05 -13.23
N GLY A 11 7.04 1.73 -13.03
CA GLY A 11 7.89 1.16 -14.07
C GLY A 11 7.45 -0.23 -14.52
N THR A 12 7.55 -0.51 -15.82
CA THR A 12 7.09 -1.77 -16.42
C THR A 12 7.83 -3.00 -15.89
N GLN A 13 9.04 -2.81 -15.36
CA GLN A 13 9.90 -3.88 -14.84
C GLN A 13 9.23 -4.68 -13.72
N LEU A 14 8.36 -4.05 -12.92
CA LEU A 14 7.64 -4.74 -11.85
C LEU A 14 6.73 -5.84 -12.41
N GLY A 15 5.94 -5.52 -13.44
CA GLY A 15 5.10 -6.50 -14.11
C GLY A 15 5.90 -7.59 -14.81
N ASP A 16 7.04 -7.24 -15.43
CA ASP A 16 7.90 -8.22 -16.10
C ASP A 16 8.54 -9.21 -15.12
N GLN A 17 9.01 -8.72 -13.96
CA GLN A 17 9.57 -9.57 -12.90
C GLN A 17 8.51 -10.50 -12.30
N LEU A 18 7.33 -9.98 -11.97
CA LEU A 18 6.23 -10.80 -11.44
C LEU A 18 5.81 -11.88 -12.44
N ARG A 19 5.65 -11.52 -13.72
CA ARG A 19 5.32 -12.48 -14.77
C ARG A 19 6.36 -13.60 -14.87
N SER A 20 7.64 -13.25 -14.94
CA SER A 20 8.72 -14.24 -15.09
C SER A 20 8.87 -15.16 -13.87
N GLN A 21 8.72 -14.63 -12.65
CA GLN A 21 8.86 -15.43 -11.42
C GLN A 21 7.65 -16.34 -11.18
N LEU A 22 6.44 -15.86 -11.48
CA LEU A 22 5.22 -16.65 -11.35
C LEU A 22 5.10 -17.73 -12.43
N GLU A 23 5.61 -17.48 -13.63
CA GLU A 23 5.69 -18.50 -14.69
C GLU A 23 6.51 -19.72 -14.24
N ALA A 24 7.61 -19.51 -13.49
CA ALA A 24 8.45 -20.59 -12.98
C ALA A 24 7.73 -21.56 -12.03
N VAL A 25 6.60 -21.14 -11.44
CA VAL A 25 5.73 -21.97 -10.58
C VAL A 25 4.40 -22.33 -11.25
N GLY A 26 4.29 -22.13 -12.56
CA GLY A 26 3.14 -22.54 -13.37
C GLY A 26 1.97 -21.54 -13.42
N ILE A 27 2.20 -20.28 -13.03
CA ILE A 27 1.19 -19.23 -13.08
C ILE A 27 1.40 -18.36 -14.34
N ASP A 28 0.47 -18.48 -15.30
CA ASP A 28 0.38 -17.59 -16.47
C ASP A 28 -0.22 -16.23 -16.05
N LEU A 29 0.64 -15.21 -15.92
CA LEU A 29 0.26 -13.83 -15.56
C LEU A 29 0.25 -12.90 -16.77
N ARG A 30 -0.93 -12.36 -17.10
CA ARG A 30 -1.10 -11.27 -18.08
C ARG A 30 -0.97 -9.92 -17.38
N VAL A 31 -0.03 -9.09 -17.82
CA VAL A 31 0.17 -7.73 -17.28
C VAL A 31 -0.56 -6.71 -18.13
N ASN A 32 -1.38 -5.86 -17.49
CA ASN A 32 -2.05 -4.72 -18.09
C ASN A 32 -1.59 -3.43 -17.39
N VAL A 33 -0.85 -2.59 -18.11
CA VAL A 33 -0.46 -1.27 -17.60
C VAL A 33 -1.45 -0.24 -18.15
N VAL A 34 -2.09 0.53 -17.27
CA VAL A 34 -3.19 1.44 -17.63
C VAL A 34 -2.97 2.84 -17.06
N GLU A 35 -3.66 3.86 -17.59
CA GLU A 35 -3.70 5.18 -16.97
C GLU A 35 -4.25 5.11 -15.55
N PHE A 36 -3.76 5.94 -14.63
CA PHE A 36 -4.21 5.92 -13.22
C PHE A 36 -5.73 6.15 -13.08
N THR A 37 -6.32 6.98 -13.94
CA THR A 37 -7.78 7.21 -13.96
C THR A 37 -8.56 5.97 -14.37
N THR A 38 -8.05 5.18 -15.33
CA THR A 38 -8.62 3.89 -15.70
C THR A 38 -8.51 2.91 -14.53
N TRP A 39 -7.36 2.87 -13.85
CA TRP A 39 -7.19 2.04 -12.66
C TRP A 39 -8.20 2.39 -11.56
N LEU A 40 -8.41 3.68 -11.27
CA LEU A 40 -9.40 4.13 -10.29
C LEU A 40 -10.82 3.68 -10.66
N GLN A 41 -11.16 3.72 -11.93
CA GLN A 41 -12.50 3.33 -12.39
C GLN A 41 -12.69 1.81 -12.36
N ASP A 42 -11.75 1.05 -12.90
CA ASP A 42 -11.91 -0.39 -13.11
C ASP A 42 -11.53 -1.20 -11.87
N VAL A 43 -10.38 -0.89 -11.25
CA VAL A 43 -9.90 -1.61 -10.06
C VAL A 43 -10.56 -1.05 -8.79
N TYR A 44 -10.35 0.23 -8.49
CA TYR A 44 -10.76 0.78 -7.20
C TYR A 44 -12.29 0.84 -7.05
N LYS A 45 -12.99 1.39 -8.04
CA LYS A 45 -14.45 1.58 -7.98
C LYS A 45 -15.23 0.32 -8.39
N ASN A 46 -14.89 -0.27 -9.54
CA ASN A 46 -15.66 -1.39 -10.10
C ASN A 46 -15.19 -2.77 -9.61
N LYS A 47 -14.03 -2.86 -8.94
CA LYS A 47 -13.44 -4.13 -8.46
C LYS A 47 -13.26 -5.18 -9.57
N GLN A 48 -12.91 -4.74 -10.77
CA GLN A 48 -12.72 -5.56 -11.96
C GLN A 48 -11.24 -5.92 -12.14
N TYR A 49 -10.73 -6.85 -11.33
CA TYR A 49 -9.35 -7.32 -11.42
C TYR A 49 -9.17 -8.70 -10.77
N ASP A 50 -8.16 -9.45 -11.20
CA ASP A 50 -7.69 -10.64 -10.45
C ASP A 50 -6.61 -10.21 -9.45
N LEU A 51 -5.59 -9.49 -9.93
CA LEU A 51 -4.52 -8.88 -9.15
C LEU A 51 -4.37 -7.40 -9.54
N SER A 52 -3.97 -6.58 -8.57
CA SER A 52 -3.66 -5.18 -8.77
C SER A 52 -2.47 -4.79 -7.90
N MET A 53 -1.77 -3.72 -8.30
CA MET A 53 -0.62 -3.18 -7.58
C MET A 53 -0.73 -1.66 -7.53
N VAL A 54 -0.59 -1.09 -6.33
CA VAL A 54 -0.50 0.34 -6.07
C VAL A 54 0.30 0.54 -4.78
N ASP A 55 0.89 1.73 -4.62
CA ASP A 55 1.54 2.16 -3.40
C ASP A 55 0.50 2.56 -2.35
N HIS A 56 0.67 2.03 -1.13
CA HIS A 56 -0.14 2.37 0.04
C HIS A 56 0.73 3.16 1.01
N ASN A 57 0.79 4.47 0.79
CA ASN A 57 1.73 5.35 1.48
C ASN A 57 1.21 5.91 2.81
N GLU A 58 -0.10 5.86 3.07
CA GLU A 58 -0.65 6.53 4.26
C GLU A 58 -0.58 5.67 5.51
N SER A 59 0.09 6.23 6.53
CA SER A 59 0.36 5.61 7.82
C SER A 59 -0.88 5.17 8.62
N HIS A 60 -2.08 5.67 8.28
CA HIS A 60 -3.33 5.38 8.99
C HIS A 60 -4.33 4.53 8.18
N ASP A 61 -3.90 3.93 7.08
CA ASP A 61 -4.76 3.14 6.19
C ASP A 61 -5.16 1.77 6.76
N PHE A 62 -4.72 1.41 7.97
CA PHE A 62 -5.04 0.11 8.57
C PHE A 62 -6.55 -0.18 8.61
N GLY A 63 -7.38 0.86 8.80
CA GLY A 63 -8.83 0.73 8.82
C GLY A 63 -9.44 0.17 7.54
N GLN A 64 -8.76 0.31 6.38
CA GLN A 64 -9.20 -0.26 5.11
C GLN A 64 -9.28 -1.80 5.15
N TRP A 65 -8.40 -2.46 5.92
CA TRP A 65 -8.45 -3.92 6.14
C TRP A 65 -9.61 -4.37 7.02
N ALA A 66 -10.27 -3.44 7.70
CA ALA A 66 -11.48 -3.66 8.49
C ALA A 66 -12.75 -3.18 7.75
N ASP A 67 -12.63 -2.72 6.51
CA ASP A 67 -13.77 -2.33 5.66
C ASP A 67 -14.01 -3.38 4.57
N PRO A 68 -15.04 -4.25 4.70
CA PRO A 68 -15.33 -5.27 3.69
C PRO A 68 -15.78 -4.69 2.35
N THR A 69 -16.15 -3.41 2.32
CA THR A 69 -16.56 -2.71 1.10
C THR A 69 -15.39 -2.08 0.35
N TYR A 70 -14.18 -2.06 0.93
CA TYR A 70 -12.98 -1.56 0.27
C TYR A 70 -12.61 -2.42 -0.95
N TYR A 71 -11.78 -1.90 -1.85
CA TYR A 71 -11.56 -2.55 -3.14
C TYR A 71 -10.86 -3.91 -2.99
N TYR A 72 -10.02 -4.10 -1.96
CA TYR A 72 -9.40 -5.41 -1.64
C TYR A 72 -10.41 -6.54 -1.47
N GLY A 73 -11.66 -6.23 -1.12
CA GLY A 73 -12.72 -7.22 -0.88
C GLY A 73 -12.47 -8.14 0.31
N TYR A 74 -11.55 -7.79 1.21
CA TYR A 74 -11.22 -8.58 2.39
C TYR A 74 -12.27 -8.40 3.49
N ASP A 75 -13.01 -9.46 3.79
CA ASP A 75 -14.08 -9.46 4.79
C ASP A 75 -13.76 -10.45 5.93
N SER A 76 -13.11 -9.94 6.98
CA SER A 76 -12.81 -10.71 8.18
C SER A 76 -13.45 -10.09 9.41
N LYS A 77 -14.51 -10.73 9.91
CA LYS A 77 -15.20 -10.31 11.14
C LYS A 77 -14.25 -10.20 12.33
N GLN A 78 -13.25 -11.08 12.42
CA GLN A 78 -12.27 -11.04 13.49
C GLN A 78 -11.38 -9.80 13.42
N VAL A 79 -10.95 -9.41 12.20
CA VAL A 79 -10.17 -8.19 11.98
C VAL A 79 -11.01 -6.95 12.26
N GLN A 80 -12.26 -6.93 11.79
CA GLN A 80 -13.23 -5.86 12.08
C GLN A 80 -13.41 -5.64 13.59
N ASP A 81 -13.64 -6.72 14.35
CA ASP A 81 -13.84 -6.65 15.80
C ASP A 81 -12.57 -6.18 16.54
N LEU A 82 -11.38 -6.63 16.11
CA LEU A 82 -10.11 -6.20 16.69
C LEU A 82 -9.83 -4.72 16.42
N TYR A 83 -10.08 -4.27 15.20
CA TYR A 83 -9.91 -2.86 14.82
C TYR A 83 -10.87 -1.96 15.60
N ALA A 84 -12.16 -2.31 15.67
CA ALA A 84 -13.14 -1.56 16.45
C ALA A 84 -12.74 -1.43 17.93
N LYS A 85 -12.23 -2.51 18.54
CA LYS A 85 -11.70 -2.47 19.91
C LYS A 85 -10.46 -1.58 20.03
N ALA A 86 -9.56 -1.62 19.05
CA ALA A 86 -8.34 -0.81 19.05
C ALA A 86 -8.66 0.68 19.02
N MET A 87 -9.69 1.09 18.27
CA MET A 87 -10.13 2.49 18.19
C MET A 87 -10.82 3.01 19.46
N LEU A 88 -11.34 2.10 20.31
CA LEU A 88 -11.97 2.45 21.59
C LEU A 88 -11.00 2.41 22.77
N CYS A 89 -9.74 2.00 22.57
CA CYS A 89 -8.74 1.97 23.62
C CYS A 89 -8.30 3.39 24.01
N ALA A 90 -8.37 3.71 25.31
CA ALA A 90 -7.82 4.96 25.85
C ALA A 90 -6.28 4.98 25.90
N ASN A 91 -5.65 3.81 25.84
CA ASN A 91 -4.19 3.63 25.89
C ASN A 91 -3.66 3.21 24.51
N GLU A 92 -2.73 3.99 23.97
CA GLU A 92 -2.07 3.73 22.68
C GLU A 92 -1.39 2.36 22.64
N HIS A 93 -0.75 1.94 23.74
CA HIS A 93 -0.05 0.65 23.79
C HIS A 93 -1.00 -0.54 23.67
N ASP A 94 -2.21 -0.44 24.24
CA ASP A 94 -3.20 -1.51 24.14
C ASP A 94 -3.90 -1.49 22.78
N SER A 95 -4.11 -0.31 22.19
CA SER A 95 -4.54 -0.16 20.79
C SER A 95 -3.54 -0.84 19.83
N ALA A 96 -2.24 -0.53 19.97
CA ALA A 96 -1.18 -1.10 19.14
C ALA A 96 -1.11 -2.64 19.24
N LYS A 97 -1.34 -3.22 20.42
CA LYS A 97 -1.41 -4.69 20.58
C LYS A 97 -2.57 -5.31 19.82
N LEU A 98 -3.72 -4.64 19.76
CA LEU A 98 -4.90 -5.12 19.02
C LEU A 98 -4.67 -5.00 17.51
N LEU A 99 -4.12 -3.88 17.05
CA LEU A 99 -3.73 -3.69 15.65
C LEU A 99 -2.69 -4.72 15.21
N ALA A 100 -1.67 -5.01 16.04
CA ALA A 100 -0.68 -6.04 15.74
C ALA A 100 -1.29 -7.46 15.62
N LYS A 101 -2.31 -7.78 16.40
CA LYS A 101 -3.05 -9.04 16.28
C LYS A 101 -3.85 -9.09 14.98
N ALA A 102 -4.54 -8.01 14.63
CA ALA A 102 -5.29 -7.90 13.37
C ALA A 102 -4.34 -8.01 12.15
N ALA A 103 -3.21 -7.30 12.17
CA ALA A 103 -2.17 -7.36 11.13
C ALA A 103 -1.65 -8.78 10.92
N ARG A 104 -1.50 -9.55 12.01
CA ARG A 104 -1.08 -10.95 11.94
C ARG A 104 -2.12 -11.88 11.31
N ILE A 105 -3.41 -11.58 11.47
CA ILE A 105 -4.49 -12.34 10.82
C ILE A 105 -4.47 -12.01 9.32
N ILE A 106 -4.47 -10.74 8.97
CA ILE A 106 -4.39 -10.27 7.58
C ILE A 106 -3.21 -10.92 6.85
N SER A 107 -2.02 -10.89 7.47
CA SER A 107 -0.81 -11.51 6.90
C SER A 107 -0.92 -13.02 6.69
N LYS A 108 -1.72 -13.74 7.48
CA LYS A 108 -1.93 -15.18 7.31
C LYS A 108 -3.00 -15.50 6.29
N ASP A 109 -4.01 -14.65 6.18
CA ASP A 109 -5.08 -14.78 5.20
C ASP A 109 -4.62 -14.41 3.78
N ALA A 110 -3.51 -13.67 3.68
CA ALA A 110 -2.86 -13.25 2.44
C ALA A 110 -3.82 -12.58 1.42
N PRO A 111 -4.65 -11.59 1.82
CA PRO A 111 -5.47 -10.84 0.87
C PRO A 111 -4.64 -9.92 -0.04
N ALA A 112 -3.42 -9.60 0.37
CA ALA A 112 -2.40 -8.90 -0.41
C ALA A 112 -0.99 -9.29 0.08
N ASP A 113 0.00 -9.10 -0.78
CA ASP A 113 1.42 -9.31 -0.48
C ASP A 113 2.23 -8.03 -0.69
N TRP A 114 3.20 -7.81 0.20
CA TRP A 114 4.10 -6.66 0.14
C TRP A 114 5.32 -7.00 -0.72
N LEU A 115 5.51 -6.28 -1.83
CA LEU A 115 6.65 -6.53 -2.72
C LEU A 115 7.96 -5.96 -2.15
N PHE A 116 7.95 -4.70 -1.68
CA PHE A 116 9.08 -4.02 -1.07
C PHE A 116 8.63 -2.70 -0.43
N ASN A 117 9.45 -2.17 0.48
CA ASN A 117 9.40 -0.75 0.85
C ASN A 117 10.41 0.00 -0.02
N TYR A 118 9.99 1.03 -0.73
CA TYR A 118 10.94 1.89 -1.45
C TYR A 118 11.53 2.92 -0.49
N ARG A 119 12.79 3.27 -0.74
CA ARG A 119 13.48 4.34 -0.03
C ARG A 119 13.47 5.58 -0.90
N VAL A 120 12.94 6.68 -0.40
CA VAL A 120 13.07 7.99 -1.04
C VAL A 120 14.52 8.44 -0.94
N VAL A 121 15.16 8.71 -2.08
CA VAL A 121 16.49 9.29 -2.14
C VAL A 121 16.35 10.78 -2.40
N THR A 122 16.70 11.59 -1.39
CA THR A 122 16.63 13.04 -1.47
C THR A 122 17.98 13.64 -1.83
N ALA A 123 18.03 14.42 -2.91
CA ALA A 123 19.18 15.25 -3.27
C ALA A 123 18.88 16.71 -2.96
N LYS A 124 19.84 17.41 -2.31
CA LYS A 124 19.73 18.84 -2.01
C LYS A 124 21.01 19.58 -2.37
N VAL A 125 20.88 20.88 -2.64
CA VAL A 125 22.04 21.77 -2.76
C VAL A 125 22.77 21.84 -1.40
N LYS A 126 24.11 21.92 -1.45
CA LYS A 126 24.97 21.78 -0.25
C LYS A 126 24.63 22.79 0.86
N ASN A 127 24.21 23.98 0.47
CA ASN A 127 23.88 25.07 1.39
C ASN A 127 22.40 25.13 1.79
N LEU A 128 21.58 24.12 1.46
CA LEU A 128 20.19 24.04 1.92
C LEU A 128 20.12 23.39 3.31
N GLU A 129 19.68 24.16 4.30
CA GLU A 129 19.39 23.70 5.65
C GLU A 129 17.88 23.46 5.87
N GLY A 130 17.54 22.67 6.89
CA GLY A 130 16.15 22.45 7.32
C GLY A 130 15.36 21.41 6.52
N MET A 131 15.94 20.84 5.46
CA MET A 131 15.31 19.78 4.68
C MET A 131 15.21 18.46 5.48
N PRO A 132 14.02 17.87 5.64
CA PRO A 132 13.84 16.58 6.28
C PRO A 132 14.39 15.43 5.40
N PHE A 133 14.84 14.35 6.03
CA PHE A 133 15.45 13.20 5.35
C PHE A 133 14.60 11.92 5.36
N ASP A 134 13.57 11.86 6.22
CA ASP A 134 12.70 10.69 6.39
C ASP A 134 11.23 11.08 6.20
N MET A 135 10.89 11.59 5.01
CA MET A 135 9.51 11.92 4.66
C MET A 135 8.81 10.69 4.06
N ASN A 136 7.86 10.12 4.79
CA ASN A 136 6.84 9.22 4.24
C ASN A 136 5.55 9.94 3.83
N GLN A 137 5.42 11.23 4.18
CA GLN A 137 4.27 12.08 3.90
C GLN A 137 4.63 13.23 2.95
N GLU A 138 3.63 13.74 2.24
CA GLU A 138 3.74 14.80 1.21
C GLU A 138 4.07 16.21 1.76
N ILE A 139 4.45 16.35 3.03
CA ILE A 139 4.64 17.67 3.66
C ILE A 139 6.11 18.08 3.63
N LEU A 140 6.48 18.94 2.69
CA LEU A 140 7.75 19.66 2.73
C LEU A 140 7.57 20.97 3.53
N PRO A 141 8.07 21.07 4.77
CA PRO A 141 7.88 22.27 5.60
C PRO A 141 8.76 23.43 5.08
N LEU A 142 8.27 24.14 4.06
CA LEU A 142 9.01 25.23 3.41
C LEU A 142 9.46 26.32 4.38
N TYR A 143 8.67 26.55 5.45
CA TYR A 143 8.99 27.50 6.51
C TYR A 143 10.29 27.18 7.28
N ASN A 144 10.79 25.95 7.19
CA ASN A 144 12.03 25.52 7.85
C ASN A 144 13.24 25.56 6.90
N LEU A 145 13.02 25.78 5.60
CA LEU A 145 14.07 25.75 4.59
C LEU A 145 14.79 27.09 4.50
N ARG A 146 16.12 27.07 4.51
CA ARG A 146 16.96 28.26 4.32
C ARG A 146 18.27 27.93 3.63
N LEU A 147 18.81 28.89 2.90
CA LEU A 147 20.16 28.83 2.38
C LEU A 147 21.14 29.37 3.44
N SER A 148 22.21 28.63 3.73
CA SER A 148 23.37 29.11 4.48
C SER A 148 24.34 29.88 3.59
#